data_AF-A0A9Q6Y4U7-F1
#
_entry.id   AF-A0A9Q6Y4U7-F1
#
_cell.length_a   1.000
_cell.length_b   1.000
_cell.length_c   1.000
_cell.angle_alpha   90.00
_cell.angle_beta   90.00
_cell.angle_gamma   90.00
#
_symmetry.space_group_name_H-M   'P 1'
#
loop_
_entity.id
_entity.type
_entity.pdbx_description
1 polymer ?
#
loop_
_entity_poly.entity_id
_entity_poly.type
_entity_poly.pdbx_seq_one_letter_code
_entity_poly.pdbx_strand_id
1 'polypeptide(L)'
;MKSAPNLKKQPRGKKHADTEVIIFAGSDAWAHAKQWLEQDGKLAGDNIPPVVLADEQLKDIGNLQIVPDGRKSARIYKAGHLDQVMVKGIGQKLAAAGVQDADYYPEGMHHNERQNWRNYLETERKNISDGLVIELPVKKKERGKGDDATSLALNQMGASQRGEVLLAHYGGELAINADSDTVHYYNSVVWVPVQDKELQRTMAQIFIDEDICYSQNAIKSAVDTMKLSLPVMGNTARNLIGFSNGVFDTRTGDFREHDKNDWLLIASELPFTPPAEGETLATHAPNFWKWLRRSVAENDRKADRVLAALFMVLANRYDWQLFIEVTGPGGSGKSVMAEICTMLAGKANTVSASMKALEDARERALVVGFSLIILPDMTRYAGDGAGIKAITGGDKVAIDPKHKAPYSTRIPAVVLAVNNSAMSFSDRSGGISRRRVIFNFSEVVPENERDPMLPEKIEGELAVVIRHLLTRFSDQDEARLLLHEQQKSEEALAIKREGDSLVDFCGYLMSSVMCDGLLVGNAEIIPFSPRRYLYHAYLAYMRAHGFSKPVTLTRFGADMPGAMAEYGREYMKRKTKHGLRSNVTLTEESEDWMPSCAPVKNEGDKN
;
A
#
# COMPACT_ATOMS: atom_id res chain seq x y z
N MET A 1 3.97 -41.64 30.03
CA MET A 1 3.00 -40.94 29.16
C MET A 1 1.66 -40.85 29.90
N LYS A 2 1.06 -39.66 30.02
CA LYS A 2 -0.26 -39.50 30.66
C LYS A 2 -1.35 -39.96 29.68
N SER A 3 -2.42 -40.57 30.14
CA SER A 3 -3.56 -40.93 29.27
C SER A 3 -4.55 -39.76 29.19
N ALA A 4 -5.06 -39.48 27.99
CA ALA A 4 -6.16 -38.54 27.80
C ALA A 4 -7.40 -38.95 28.61
N PRO A 5 -8.24 -37.98 29.03
CA PRO A 5 -9.54 -38.26 29.62
C PRO A 5 -10.34 -39.29 28.82
N ASN A 6 -10.99 -40.21 29.53
CA ASN A 6 -11.75 -41.35 28.99
C ASN A 6 -10.96 -42.37 28.14
N LEU A 7 -9.67 -42.19 27.87
CA LEU A 7 -8.88 -43.16 27.11
C LEU A 7 -8.83 -44.55 27.78
N LYS A 8 -8.84 -44.60 29.12
CA LYS A 8 -8.86 -45.86 29.87
C LYS A 8 -10.20 -46.62 29.76
N LYS A 9 -11.27 -45.93 29.34
CA LYS A 9 -12.61 -46.51 29.15
C LYS A 9 -12.81 -47.07 27.75
N GLN A 10 -11.89 -46.80 26.82
CA GLN A 10 -11.92 -47.31 25.46
C GLN A 10 -11.63 -48.83 25.41
N PRO A 11 -12.31 -49.62 24.57
CA PRO A 11 -12.03 -51.05 24.40
C PRO A 11 -10.57 -51.33 24.00
N ARG A 12 -9.98 -52.42 24.51
CA ARG A 12 -8.56 -52.75 24.33
C ARG A 12 -8.34 -54.19 23.87
N GLY A 13 -7.20 -54.44 23.25
CA GLY A 13 -6.77 -55.75 22.79
C GLY A 13 -6.98 -55.97 21.29
N LYS A 14 -6.39 -57.06 20.76
CA LYS A 14 -6.33 -57.33 19.31
C LYS A 14 -7.69 -57.39 18.61
N LYS A 15 -8.76 -57.75 19.33
CA LYS A 15 -10.15 -57.81 18.81
C LYS A 15 -10.77 -56.44 18.53
N HIS A 16 -10.17 -55.36 19.05
CA HIS A 16 -10.64 -53.99 18.89
C HIS A 16 -9.68 -53.13 18.04
N ALA A 17 -8.72 -53.74 17.34
CA ALA A 17 -7.73 -53.03 16.54
C ALA A 17 -8.37 -52.20 15.40
N ASP A 18 -9.43 -52.74 14.79
CA ASP A 18 -10.13 -52.10 13.67
C ASP A 18 -11.38 -51.30 14.10
N THR A 19 -11.66 -51.23 15.42
CA THR A 19 -12.71 -50.33 15.93
C THR A 19 -12.18 -48.90 15.98
N GLU A 20 -13.02 -47.93 15.65
CA GLU A 20 -12.63 -46.51 15.70
C GLU A 20 -12.61 -45.98 17.15
N VAL A 21 -11.83 -44.91 17.37
CA VAL A 21 -11.80 -44.15 18.62
C VAL A 21 -12.32 -42.75 18.34
N ILE A 22 -13.36 -42.34 19.06
CA ILE A 22 -13.96 -41.01 18.92
C ILE A 22 -13.28 -40.03 19.86
N ILE A 23 -12.83 -38.90 19.31
CA ILE A 23 -12.10 -37.85 20.00
C ILE A 23 -12.80 -36.51 19.76
N PHE A 24 -13.16 -35.80 20.84
CA PHE A 24 -13.59 -34.40 20.78
C PHE A 24 -12.43 -33.50 21.17
N ALA A 25 -12.12 -32.50 20.33
CA ALA A 25 -10.98 -31.60 20.54
C ALA A 25 -11.37 -30.12 20.38
N GLY A 26 -10.99 -29.29 21.35
CA GLY A 26 -11.23 -27.85 21.36
C GLY A 26 -11.85 -27.33 22.67
N SER A 27 -12.13 -26.03 22.73
CA SER A 27 -12.60 -25.34 23.93
C SER A 27 -13.87 -25.95 24.53
N ASP A 28 -14.76 -26.50 23.69
CA ASP A 28 -16.05 -27.07 24.12
C ASP A 28 -16.05 -28.61 24.15
N ALA A 29 -14.88 -29.24 24.11
CA ALA A 29 -14.76 -30.70 23.98
C ALA A 29 -15.49 -31.47 25.09
N TRP A 30 -15.52 -30.97 26.34
CA TRP A 30 -16.26 -31.61 27.43
C TRP A 30 -17.77 -31.55 27.26
N ALA A 31 -18.30 -30.44 26.74
CA ALA A 31 -19.73 -30.28 26.50
C ALA A 31 -20.21 -31.23 25.39
N HIS A 32 -19.48 -31.27 24.27
CA HIS A 32 -19.78 -32.18 23.17
C HIS A 32 -19.61 -33.66 23.54
N ALA A 33 -18.58 -34.01 24.31
CA ALA A 33 -18.40 -35.38 24.81
C ALA A 33 -19.53 -35.83 25.74
N LYS A 34 -20.06 -34.92 26.56
CA LYS A 34 -21.23 -35.18 27.41
C LYS A 34 -22.49 -35.36 26.56
N GLN A 35 -22.71 -34.49 25.57
CA GLN A 35 -23.83 -34.60 24.63
C GLN A 35 -23.80 -35.93 23.86
N TRP A 36 -22.62 -36.35 23.38
CA TRP A 36 -22.43 -37.65 22.73
C TRP A 36 -22.87 -38.80 23.63
N LEU A 37 -22.46 -38.81 24.90
CA LEU A 37 -22.79 -39.90 25.82
C LEU A 37 -24.28 -39.92 26.21
N GLU A 38 -24.92 -38.75 26.30
CA GLU A 38 -26.30 -38.63 26.74
C GLU A 38 -27.32 -38.83 25.61
N GLN A 39 -26.96 -38.47 24.37
CA GLN A 39 -27.88 -38.39 23.23
C GLN A 39 -27.31 -39.07 21.96
N ASP A 40 -26.35 -38.44 21.27
CA ASP A 40 -25.95 -38.83 19.89
C ASP A 40 -25.30 -40.22 19.81
N GLY A 41 -24.44 -40.57 20.77
CA GLY A 41 -23.80 -41.87 20.87
C GLY A 41 -24.81 -42.99 21.15
N LYS A 42 -25.82 -42.76 22.00
CA LYS A 42 -26.89 -43.74 22.25
C LYS A 42 -27.72 -44.03 20.99
N LEU A 43 -27.98 -42.99 20.18
CA LEU A 43 -28.67 -43.14 18.89
C LEU A 43 -27.81 -43.94 17.89
N ALA A 44 -26.49 -43.78 17.95
CA ALA A 44 -25.53 -44.55 17.14
C ALA A 44 -25.18 -45.94 17.71
N GLY A 45 -25.74 -46.33 18.86
CA GLY A 45 -25.42 -47.58 19.56
C GLY A 45 -24.06 -47.61 20.26
N ASP A 46 -23.38 -46.47 20.38
CA ASP A 46 -22.11 -46.30 21.09
C ASP A 46 -22.34 -45.77 22.52
N ASN A 47 -22.06 -46.62 23.51
CA ASN A 47 -22.15 -46.28 24.93
C ASN A 47 -20.78 -45.99 25.57
N ILE A 48 -19.72 -45.87 24.77
CA ILE A 48 -18.35 -45.65 25.26
C ILE A 48 -18.09 -44.14 25.37
N PRO A 49 -17.65 -43.63 26.53
CA PRO A 49 -17.30 -42.22 26.66
C PRO A 49 -16.16 -41.83 25.72
N PRO A 50 -16.36 -40.83 24.85
CA PRO A 50 -15.35 -40.42 23.87
C PRO A 50 -14.14 -39.79 24.57
N VAL A 51 -12.98 -39.85 23.91
CA VAL A 51 -11.75 -39.22 24.38
C VAL A 51 -11.89 -37.70 24.26
N VAL A 52 -11.50 -36.98 25.30
CA VAL A 52 -11.66 -35.51 25.36
C VAL A 52 -10.30 -34.84 25.38
N LEU A 53 -10.08 -33.92 24.43
CA LEU A 53 -8.91 -33.07 24.33
C LEU A 53 -9.35 -31.60 24.46
N ALA A 54 -9.61 -31.16 25.69
CA ALA A 54 -9.88 -29.75 25.99
C ALA A 54 -8.56 -28.96 26.14
N ASP A 55 -8.65 -27.65 26.36
CA ASP A 55 -7.49 -26.73 26.37
C ASP A 55 -6.32 -27.20 27.25
N GLU A 56 -6.59 -27.76 28.43
CA GLU A 56 -5.55 -28.31 29.31
C GLU A 56 -4.82 -29.52 28.71
N GLN A 57 -5.54 -30.40 27.99
CA GLN A 57 -4.98 -31.58 27.35
C GLN A 57 -4.25 -31.23 26.06
N LEU A 58 -4.76 -30.23 25.32
CA LEU A 58 -4.12 -29.73 24.10
C LEU A 58 -2.78 -29.07 24.40
N LYS A 59 -2.67 -28.33 25.52
CA LYS A 59 -1.39 -27.76 26.00
C LYS A 59 -0.31 -28.82 26.32
N ASP A 60 -0.69 -30.04 26.72
CA ASP A 60 0.21 -31.16 27.04
C ASP A 60 0.12 -32.30 25.99
N ILE A 61 -0.35 -32.01 24.76
CA ILE A 61 -0.62 -33.04 23.73
C ILE A 61 0.62 -33.88 23.41
N GLY A 62 1.82 -33.28 23.50
CA GLY A 62 3.10 -33.96 23.27
C GLY A 62 3.44 -35.06 24.28
N ASN A 63 2.89 -35.04 25.50
CA ASN A 63 3.12 -36.09 26.50
C ASN A 63 1.87 -36.96 26.77
N LEU A 64 0.80 -36.72 26.01
CA LEU A 64 -0.49 -37.38 26.16
C LEU A 64 -0.63 -38.54 25.19
N GLN A 65 -1.02 -39.70 25.70
CA GLN A 65 -1.55 -40.79 24.89
C GLN A 65 -3.02 -40.45 24.61
N ILE A 66 -3.40 -40.41 23.33
CA ILE A 66 -4.77 -40.04 22.90
C ILE A 66 -5.55 -41.19 22.28
N VAL A 67 -4.86 -42.27 21.91
CA VAL A 67 -5.45 -43.49 21.31
C VAL A 67 -4.83 -44.72 21.98
N PRO A 68 -5.60 -45.79 22.26
CA PRO A 68 -5.07 -47.04 22.80
C PRO A 68 -4.07 -47.71 21.85
N ASP A 69 -3.08 -48.40 22.40
CA ASP A 69 -2.06 -49.10 21.61
C ASP A 69 -2.69 -50.15 20.68
N GLY A 70 -2.27 -50.13 19.41
CA GLY A 70 -2.72 -51.08 18.38
C GLY A 70 -4.04 -50.74 17.69
N ARG A 71 -4.60 -49.54 17.90
CA ARG A 71 -5.76 -49.04 17.14
C ARG A 71 -5.33 -48.52 15.76
N LYS A 72 -6.12 -48.86 14.75
CA LYS A 72 -5.87 -48.45 13.36
C LYS A 72 -6.75 -47.30 12.88
N SER A 73 -7.85 -46.99 13.56
CA SER A 73 -8.81 -45.99 13.12
C SER A 73 -9.21 -45.00 14.20
N ALA A 74 -9.36 -43.73 13.86
CA ALA A 74 -9.82 -42.67 14.76
C ALA A 74 -10.79 -41.69 14.08
N ARG A 75 -11.65 -41.05 14.87
CA ARG A 75 -12.55 -39.99 14.42
C ARG A 75 -12.41 -38.79 15.32
N ILE A 76 -12.24 -37.62 14.73
CA ILE A 76 -11.95 -36.38 15.46
C ILE A 76 -12.99 -35.33 15.11
N TYR A 77 -13.68 -34.81 16.13
CA TYR A 77 -14.63 -33.71 16.00
C TYR A 77 -14.04 -32.45 16.61
N LYS A 78 -14.02 -31.35 15.85
CA LYS A 78 -13.76 -30.02 16.42
C LYS A 78 -14.94 -29.62 17.31
N ALA A 79 -14.64 -29.24 18.54
CA ALA A 79 -15.63 -28.78 19.52
C ALA A 79 -15.22 -27.38 20.01
N GLY A 80 -15.89 -26.35 19.50
CA GLY A 80 -15.53 -24.96 19.78
C GLY A 80 -14.25 -24.52 19.04
N HIS A 81 -13.43 -23.70 19.70
CA HIS A 81 -12.19 -23.19 19.14
C HIS A 81 -11.07 -24.24 19.20
N LEU A 82 -10.32 -24.42 18.10
CA LEU A 82 -9.18 -25.33 18.00
C LEU A 82 -8.21 -24.80 16.94
N ASP A 83 -7.02 -24.40 17.37
CA ASP A 83 -5.97 -23.85 16.50
C ASP A 83 -5.38 -24.89 15.55
N GLN A 84 -4.94 -24.47 14.36
CA GLN A 84 -4.31 -25.35 13.37
C GLN A 84 -3.05 -26.06 13.91
N VAL A 85 -2.28 -25.41 14.78
CA VAL A 85 -1.10 -26.02 15.43
C VAL A 85 -1.51 -27.22 16.28
N MET A 86 -2.63 -27.12 17.00
CA MET A 86 -3.16 -28.20 17.83
C MET A 86 -3.75 -29.33 16.98
N VAL A 87 -4.43 -29.00 15.87
CA VAL A 87 -4.90 -29.98 14.87
C VAL A 87 -3.72 -30.79 14.34
N LYS A 88 -2.62 -30.13 13.97
CA LYS A 88 -1.38 -30.78 13.52
C LYS A 88 -0.77 -31.66 14.62
N GLY A 89 -0.74 -31.18 15.86
CA GLY A 89 -0.26 -31.96 17.02
C GLY A 89 -1.05 -33.24 17.28
N ILE A 90 -2.38 -33.20 17.11
CA ILE A 90 -3.25 -34.39 17.19
C ILE A 90 -2.90 -35.35 16.05
N GLY A 91 -2.76 -34.86 14.83
CA GLY A 91 -2.35 -35.65 13.66
C GLY A 91 -1.04 -36.40 13.88
N GLN A 92 -0.02 -35.70 14.37
CA GLN A 92 1.29 -36.29 14.68
C GLN A 92 1.21 -37.38 15.75
N LYS A 93 0.35 -37.20 16.76
CA LYS A 93 0.12 -38.23 17.79
C LYS A 93 -0.59 -39.47 17.25
N LEU A 94 -1.56 -39.30 16.37
CA LEU A 94 -2.23 -40.42 15.70
C LEU A 94 -1.24 -41.18 14.81
N ALA A 95 -0.41 -40.47 14.06
CA ALA A 95 0.63 -41.04 13.21
C ALA A 95 1.65 -41.84 14.04
N ALA A 96 2.16 -41.26 15.13
CA ALA A 96 3.09 -41.90 16.05
C ALA A 96 2.50 -43.14 16.76
N ALA A 97 1.18 -43.14 17.02
CA ALA A 97 0.47 -44.28 17.60
C ALA A 97 0.15 -45.40 16.60
N GLY A 98 0.46 -45.22 15.31
CA GLY A 98 0.25 -46.22 14.26
C GLY A 98 -1.17 -46.25 13.68
N VAL A 99 -1.97 -45.20 13.89
CA VAL A 99 -3.32 -45.07 13.31
C VAL A 99 -3.21 -44.92 11.79
N GLN A 100 -3.91 -45.78 11.03
CA GLN A 100 -3.84 -45.82 9.57
C GLN A 100 -4.87 -44.89 8.93
N ASP A 101 -6.08 -44.86 9.48
CA ASP A 101 -7.20 -44.09 8.96
C ASP A 101 -7.75 -43.15 10.02
N ALA A 102 -7.92 -41.87 9.71
CA ALA A 102 -8.60 -40.93 10.58
C ALA A 102 -9.51 -39.99 9.81
N ASP A 103 -10.73 -39.77 10.32
CA ASP A 103 -11.66 -38.79 9.77
C ASP A 103 -11.77 -37.59 10.72
N TYR A 104 -11.45 -36.40 10.21
CA TYR A 104 -11.53 -35.13 10.94
C TYR A 104 -12.71 -34.28 10.45
N TYR A 105 -13.51 -33.79 11.38
CA TYR A 105 -14.68 -32.96 11.14
C TYR A 105 -14.40 -31.53 11.64
N PRO A 106 -14.01 -30.60 10.75
CA PRO A 106 -13.60 -29.24 11.12
C PRO A 106 -14.76 -28.36 11.58
N GLU A 107 -16.00 -28.67 11.18
CA GLU A 107 -17.21 -27.94 11.60
C GLU A 107 -17.92 -28.59 12.80
N GLY A 108 -17.35 -29.67 13.34
CA GLY A 108 -17.89 -30.39 14.49
C GLY A 108 -18.88 -31.51 14.14
N MET A 109 -19.56 -32.04 15.16
CA MET A 109 -20.25 -33.34 15.05
C MET A 109 -21.59 -33.36 14.32
N HIS A 110 -22.21 -32.19 14.14
CA HIS A 110 -23.51 -32.04 13.48
C HIS A 110 -23.40 -31.63 12.00
N HIS A 111 -22.17 -31.57 11.48
CA HIS A 111 -21.86 -31.15 10.13
C HIS A 111 -21.31 -32.32 9.30
N ASN A 112 -21.61 -32.32 7.99
CA ASN A 112 -21.28 -33.42 7.08
C ASN A 112 -19.90 -33.29 6.41
N GLU A 113 -19.21 -32.16 6.58
CA GLU A 113 -17.88 -31.96 6.01
C GLU A 113 -16.85 -32.82 6.76
N ARG A 114 -16.28 -33.82 6.06
CA ARG A 114 -15.20 -34.66 6.59
C ARG A 114 -13.93 -34.48 5.78
N GLN A 115 -12.80 -34.40 6.49
CA GLN A 115 -11.46 -34.49 5.93
C GLN A 115 -10.88 -35.86 6.26
N ASN A 116 -10.52 -36.64 5.25
CA ASN A 116 -9.86 -37.93 5.45
C ASN A 116 -8.35 -37.73 5.58
N TRP A 117 -7.78 -38.18 6.69
CA TRP A 117 -6.38 -37.96 7.05
C TRP A 117 -5.46 -39.14 6.71
N ARG A 118 -5.88 -40.13 5.91
CA ARG A 118 -5.04 -41.31 5.59
C ARG A 118 -3.67 -40.92 5.00
N ASN A 119 -3.68 -40.11 3.93
CA ASN A 119 -2.45 -39.64 3.26
C ASN A 119 -1.63 -38.68 4.15
N TYR A 120 -2.33 -37.88 4.96
CA TYR A 120 -1.71 -36.96 5.91
C TYR A 120 -0.94 -37.72 7.00
N LEU A 121 -1.52 -38.76 7.58
CA LEU A 121 -0.88 -39.62 8.59
C LEU A 121 0.29 -40.43 8.03
N GLU A 122 0.24 -40.85 6.76
CA GLU A 122 1.38 -41.48 6.08
C GLU A 122 2.55 -40.51 5.93
N THR A 123 2.29 -39.27 5.56
CA THR A 123 3.31 -38.22 5.42
C THR A 123 3.95 -37.90 6.78
N GLU A 124 3.13 -37.72 7.83
CA GLU A 124 3.64 -37.46 9.18
C GLU A 124 4.45 -38.64 9.73
N ARG A 125 4.06 -39.90 9.45
CA ARG A 125 4.88 -41.07 9.81
C ARG A 125 6.25 -41.05 9.16
N LYS A 126 6.33 -40.66 7.89
CA LYS A 126 7.60 -40.54 7.17
C LYS A 126 8.45 -39.40 7.74
N ASN A 127 7.83 -38.27 8.09
CA ASN A 127 8.53 -37.17 8.76
C ASN A 127 9.10 -37.57 10.12
N ILE A 128 8.38 -38.43 10.87
CA ILE A 128 8.85 -39.01 12.13
C ILE A 128 10.01 -39.99 11.91
N SER A 129 9.98 -40.83 10.86
CA SER A 129 11.06 -41.78 10.57
C SER A 129 12.34 -41.10 10.08
N ASP A 130 12.20 -39.98 9.36
CA ASP A 130 13.32 -39.26 8.75
C ASP A 130 13.98 -38.26 9.72
N GLY A 131 13.56 -38.25 11.00
CA GLY A 131 14.12 -37.36 12.04
C GLY A 131 13.78 -35.88 11.87
N LEU A 132 12.85 -35.54 10.96
CA LEU A 132 12.39 -34.18 10.66
C LEU A 132 11.26 -33.73 11.60
N VAL A 133 11.40 -34.01 12.89
CA VAL A 133 10.42 -33.57 13.89
C VAL A 133 10.78 -32.17 14.35
N ILE A 134 9.89 -31.21 14.10
CA ILE A 134 9.83 -29.97 14.87
C ILE A 134 9.61 -30.38 16.33
N GLU A 135 10.63 -30.24 17.17
CA GLU A 135 10.44 -30.34 18.62
C GLU A 135 9.57 -29.16 19.08
N LEU A 136 8.27 -29.41 19.19
CA LEU A 136 7.39 -28.58 20.01
C LEU A 136 7.95 -28.58 21.45
N PRO A 137 8.14 -27.42 22.10
CA PRO A 137 8.65 -27.38 23.45
C PRO A 137 7.56 -27.88 24.39
N VAL A 138 7.59 -29.17 24.72
CA VAL A 138 6.75 -29.74 25.75
C VAL A 138 7.64 -30.00 26.97
N LYS A 139 7.42 -29.23 28.04
CA LYS A 139 8.03 -29.44 29.35
C LYS A 139 7.87 -30.91 29.74
N LYS A 140 8.96 -31.69 29.66
CA LYS A 140 9.07 -33.00 30.30
C LYS A 140 8.92 -32.78 31.81
N LYS A 141 7.87 -33.35 32.40
CA LYS A 141 7.86 -33.69 33.83
C LYS A 141 8.02 -35.19 33.94
N GLU A 142 9.23 -35.68 33.75
CA GLU A 142 9.62 -37.00 34.24
C GLU A 142 10.20 -36.85 35.65
N ARG A 143 9.52 -37.43 36.63
CA ARG A 143 10.19 -37.84 37.87
C ARG A 143 10.84 -39.18 37.58
N GLY A 144 12.13 -39.15 37.29
CA GLY A 144 13.02 -40.31 37.18
C GLY A 144 14.45 -39.82 37.32
N LYS A 145 15.14 -40.31 38.34
CA LYS A 145 16.52 -39.98 38.74
C LYS A 145 17.51 -39.99 37.56
N GLY A 146 18.43 -39.03 37.55
CA GLY A 146 19.74 -39.13 36.90
C GLY A 146 19.95 -38.14 35.75
N ASP A 147 20.54 -36.99 36.11
CA ASP A 147 21.66 -36.31 35.43
C ASP A 147 21.50 -34.78 35.30
N ASP A 148 22.53 -34.10 35.81
CA ASP A 148 22.67 -32.66 36.06
C ASP A 148 22.59 -31.79 34.80
N ALA A 149 21.57 -30.91 34.77
CA ALA A 149 21.69 -29.52 34.32
C ALA A 149 20.55 -28.72 34.97
N THR A 150 20.88 -27.97 36.01
CA THR A 150 19.95 -27.19 36.83
C THR A 150 19.32 -26.04 36.00
N SER A 151 18.04 -26.17 35.62
CA SER A 151 17.25 -25.01 35.20
C SER A 151 17.03 -24.11 36.42
N LEU A 152 17.77 -23.00 36.52
CA LEU A 152 17.63 -22.00 37.59
C LEU A 152 16.17 -21.55 37.74
N ALA A 153 15.70 -21.33 38.96
CA ALA A 153 14.40 -20.70 39.18
C ALA A 153 14.43 -19.24 38.69
N LEU A 154 13.31 -18.68 38.20
CA LEU A 154 13.24 -17.33 37.63
C LEU A 154 13.80 -16.21 38.54
N ASN A 155 13.67 -16.37 39.85
CA ASN A 155 14.23 -15.45 40.85
C ASN A 155 15.76 -15.58 41.04
N GLN A 156 16.35 -16.70 40.64
CA GLN A 156 17.79 -16.98 40.67
C GLN A 156 18.47 -16.67 39.33
N MET A 157 17.69 -16.52 38.26
CA MET A 157 18.19 -16.14 36.94
C MET A 157 18.81 -14.73 36.94
N GLY A 158 19.81 -14.52 36.08
CA GLY A 158 20.29 -13.18 35.73
C GLY A 158 19.23 -12.39 34.93
N ALA A 159 19.44 -11.08 34.77
CA ALA A 159 18.54 -10.25 33.96
C ALA A 159 18.48 -10.69 32.49
N SER A 160 19.61 -11.11 31.91
CA SER A 160 19.67 -11.64 30.54
C SER A 160 18.88 -12.94 30.40
N GLN A 161 19.06 -13.89 31.32
CA GLN A 161 18.33 -15.16 31.32
C GLN A 161 16.82 -14.96 31.47
N ARG A 162 16.39 -14.03 32.33
CA ARG A 162 14.97 -13.65 32.40
C ARG A 162 14.47 -13.02 31.10
N GLY A 163 15.30 -12.19 30.46
CA GLY A 163 15.03 -11.63 29.14
C GLY A 163 14.88 -12.70 28.07
N GLU A 164 15.72 -13.74 28.08
CA GLU A 164 15.60 -14.90 27.19
C GLU A 164 14.31 -15.68 27.41
N VAL A 165 13.86 -15.82 28.66
CA VAL A 165 12.55 -16.42 28.97
C VAL A 165 11.41 -15.59 28.38
N LEU A 166 11.48 -14.26 28.50
CA LEU A 166 10.49 -13.37 27.90
C LEU A 166 10.52 -13.45 26.36
N LEU A 167 11.70 -13.46 25.75
CA LEU A 167 11.85 -13.63 24.30
C LEU A 167 11.27 -14.97 23.83
N ALA A 168 11.54 -16.05 24.56
CA ALA A 168 11.01 -17.38 24.27
C ALA A 168 9.48 -17.43 24.41
N HIS A 169 8.89 -16.63 25.30
CA HIS A 169 7.43 -16.50 25.41
C HIS A 169 6.80 -15.94 24.12
N TYR A 170 7.50 -15.05 23.42
CA TYR A 170 7.12 -14.54 22.10
C TYR A 170 7.65 -15.41 20.94
N GLY A 171 8.07 -16.65 21.20
CA GLY A 171 8.55 -17.58 20.17
C GLY A 171 9.88 -17.18 19.53
N GLY A 172 10.64 -16.25 20.12
CA GLY A 172 11.84 -15.69 19.51
C GLY A 172 11.56 -14.67 18.40
N GLU A 173 10.30 -14.27 18.22
CA GLU A 173 9.85 -13.41 17.13
C GLU A 173 9.74 -11.94 17.56
N LEU A 174 10.72 -11.47 18.34
CA LEU A 174 10.86 -10.07 18.71
C LEU A 174 12.05 -9.45 17.97
N ALA A 175 11.86 -8.22 17.52
CA ALA A 175 12.90 -7.39 16.95
C ALA A 175 12.80 -5.97 17.50
N ILE A 176 13.88 -5.21 17.43
CA ILE A 176 13.91 -3.83 17.91
C ILE A 176 14.03 -2.86 16.74
N ASN A 177 13.19 -1.83 16.75
CA ASN A 177 13.38 -0.70 15.86
C ASN A 177 14.54 0.16 16.41
N ALA A 178 15.64 0.24 15.67
CA ALA A 178 16.84 0.95 16.12
C ALA A 178 16.63 2.45 16.36
N ASP A 179 15.67 3.08 15.68
CA ASP A 179 15.43 4.52 15.80
C ASP A 179 14.54 4.86 17.01
N SER A 180 13.52 4.03 17.27
CA SER A 180 12.53 4.30 18.32
C SER A 180 12.74 3.49 19.61
N ASP A 181 13.72 2.58 19.64
CA ASP A 181 13.94 1.60 20.73
C ASP A 181 12.68 0.78 21.08
N THR A 182 11.74 0.72 20.14
CA THR A 182 10.46 0.05 20.30
C THR A 182 10.60 -1.39 19.85
N VAL A 183 10.23 -2.31 20.74
CA VAL A 183 10.17 -3.73 20.42
C VAL A 183 8.96 -3.99 19.55
N HIS A 184 9.13 -4.80 18.52
CA HIS A 184 8.05 -5.28 17.67
C HIS A 184 7.98 -6.80 17.76
N TYR A 185 6.76 -7.31 17.78
CA TYR A 185 6.47 -8.74 17.73
C TYR A 185 5.96 -9.10 16.34
N TYR A 186 6.54 -10.11 15.72
CA TYR A 186 6.05 -10.63 14.46
C TYR A 186 4.89 -11.58 14.69
N ASN A 187 3.69 -11.19 14.25
CA ASN A 187 2.45 -11.95 14.46
C ASN A 187 2.16 -12.97 13.34
N SER A 188 3.19 -13.38 12.57
CA SER A 188 3.10 -14.18 11.33
C SER A 188 2.67 -13.44 10.06
N VAL A 189 2.25 -12.18 10.16
CA VAL A 189 1.85 -11.33 9.02
C VAL A 189 2.69 -10.05 8.99
N VAL A 190 2.73 -9.35 10.12
CA VAL A 190 3.41 -8.06 10.28
C VAL A 190 4.12 -7.98 11.63
N TRP A 191 5.03 -7.03 11.72
CA TRP A 191 5.69 -6.60 12.95
C TRP A 191 4.82 -5.56 13.67
N VAL A 192 4.22 -5.96 14.78
CA VAL A 192 3.34 -5.11 15.61
C VAL A 192 4.15 -4.51 16.76
N PRO A 193 4.09 -3.18 16.99
CA PRO A 193 4.80 -2.57 18.11
C PRO A 193 4.25 -3.06 19.44
N VAL A 194 5.14 -3.47 20.34
CA VAL A 194 4.84 -3.88 21.71
C VAL A 194 5.44 -2.87 22.67
N GLN A 195 4.61 -2.27 23.51
CA GLN A 195 5.05 -1.28 24.48
C GLN A 195 5.81 -1.94 25.64
N ASP A 196 6.81 -1.26 26.19
CA ASP A 196 7.60 -1.78 27.32
C ASP A 196 6.73 -2.20 28.51
N LYS A 197 5.67 -1.46 28.78
CA LYS A 197 4.73 -1.78 29.87
C LYS A 197 3.98 -3.10 29.62
N GLU A 198 3.74 -3.44 28.37
CA GLU A 198 3.13 -4.71 27.98
C GLU A 198 4.12 -5.85 28.15
N LEU A 199 5.37 -5.69 27.68
CA LEU A 199 6.46 -6.65 27.94
C LEU A 199 6.68 -6.90 29.44
N GLN A 200 6.63 -5.83 30.25
CA GLN A 200 6.74 -5.93 31.71
C GLN A 200 5.55 -6.68 32.33
N ARG A 201 4.33 -6.47 31.83
CA ARG A 201 3.13 -7.21 32.27
C ARG A 201 3.23 -8.68 31.92
N THR A 202 3.68 -9.01 30.70
CA THR A 202 3.93 -10.39 30.27
C THR A 202 4.97 -11.05 31.16
N MET A 203 6.08 -10.36 31.45
CA MET A 203 7.09 -10.88 32.38
C MET A 203 6.54 -11.10 33.79
N ALA A 204 5.73 -10.18 34.31
CA ALA A 204 5.07 -10.34 35.61
C ALA A 204 4.15 -11.57 35.61
N GLN A 205 3.41 -11.80 34.53
CA GLN A 205 2.55 -12.96 34.38
C GLN A 205 3.35 -14.26 34.37
N ILE A 206 4.51 -14.30 33.69
CA ILE A 206 5.42 -15.46 33.72
C ILE A 206 5.87 -15.80 35.15
N PHE A 207 6.18 -14.79 35.97
CA PHE A 207 6.50 -15.01 37.38
C PHE A 207 5.30 -15.56 38.19
N ILE A 208 4.11 -15.03 37.95
CA ILE A 208 2.87 -15.47 38.63
C ILE A 208 2.54 -16.92 38.27
N ASP A 209 2.63 -17.27 36.99
CA ASP A 209 2.30 -18.61 36.48
C ASP A 209 3.24 -19.70 37.04
N GLU A 210 4.47 -19.32 37.38
CA GLU A 210 5.46 -20.20 38.02
C GLU A 210 5.41 -20.15 39.56
N ASP A 211 4.46 -19.41 40.14
CA ASP A 211 4.29 -19.21 41.60
C ASP A 211 5.55 -18.63 42.28
N ILE A 212 6.22 -17.68 41.61
CA ILE A 212 7.45 -17.04 42.08
C ILE A 212 7.20 -15.55 42.33
N CYS A 213 7.58 -15.07 43.52
CA CYS A 213 7.55 -13.65 43.83
C CYS A 213 8.47 -12.86 42.90
N TYR A 214 7.99 -11.70 42.43
CA TYR A 214 8.75 -10.80 41.57
C TYR A 214 8.89 -9.41 42.21
N SER A 215 9.83 -8.64 41.68
CA SER A 215 9.97 -7.21 42.00
C SER A 215 9.93 -6.40 40.71
N GLN A 216 9.55 -5.12 40.83
CA GLN A 216 9.53 -4.20 39.71
C GLN A 216 10.90 -4.12 39.02
N ASN A 217 11.99 -4.08 39.79
CA ASN A 217 13.34 -4.03 39.23
C ASN A 217 13.73 -5.31 38.49
N ALA A 218 13.32 -6.48 38.99
CA ALA A 218 13.59 -7.75 38.32
C ALA A 218 12.88 -7.85 36.96
N ILE A 219 11.63 -7.37 36.89
CA ILE A 219 10.86 -7.30 35.64
C ILE A 219 11.49 -6.29 34.68
N LYS A 220 11.73 -5.06 35.14
CA LYS A 220 12.27 -3.99 34.30
C LYS A 220 13.64 -4.37 33.73
N SER A 221 14.55 -4.87 34.58
CA SER A 221 15.87 -5.31 34.13
C SER A 221 15.82 -6.45 33.12
N ALA A 222 14.84 -7.37 33.22
CA ALA A 222 14.65 -8.43 32.24
C ALA A 222 14.29 -7.87 30.86
N VAL A 223 13.32 -6.95 30.79
CA VAL A 223 12.92 -6.28 29.55
C VAL A 223 14.07 -5.47 28.95
N ASP A 224 14.71 -4.63 29.77
CA ASP A 224 15.80 -3.76 29.32
C ASP A 224 16.99 -4.59 28.81
N THR A 225 17.32 -5.71 29.47
CA THR A 225 18.41 -6.59 29.02
C THR A 225 18.05 -7.38 27.76
N MET A 226 16.79 -7.83 27.63
CA MET A 226 16.30 -8.52 26.44
C MET A 226 16.46 -7.64 25.20
N LYS A 227 16.06 -6.36 25.29
CA LYS A 227 16.16 -5.39 24.18
C LYS A 227 17.55 -5.32 23.57
N LEU A 228 18.60 -5.38 24.40
CA LEU A 228 20.00 -5.34 23.96
C LEU A 228 20.40 -6.54 23.08
N SER A 229 19.68 -7.65 23.20
CA SER A 229 19.93 -8.89 22.46
C SER A 229 19.04 -9.09 21.23
N LEU A 230 18.02 -8.24 21.04
CA LEU A 230 17.08 -8.39 19.94
C LEU A 230 17.74 -8.05 18.59
N PRO A 231 17.37 -8.76 17.51
CA PRO A 231 17.75 -8.35 16.16
C PRO A 231 17.16 -6.98 15.85
N VAL A 232 17.95 -6.16 15.15
CA VAL A 232 17.48 -4.87 14.64
C VAL A 232 16.59 -5.13 13.42
N MET A 233 15.44 -4.46 13.38
CA MET A 233 14.53 -4.54 12.23
C MET A 233 15.21 -4.03 10.95
N GLY A 234 14.99 -4.74 9.85
CA GLY A 234 15.32 -4.27 8.51
C GLY A 234 14.26 -3.32 7.97
N ASN A 235 14.42 -2.92 6.71
CA ASN A 235 13.49 -2.03 6.01
C ASN A 235 12.50 -2.83 5.17
N THR A 236 11.22 -2.45 5.21
CA THR A 236 10.23 -2.98 4.27
C THR A 236 10.59 -2.62 2.84
N ALA A 237 10.64 -3.62 1.95
CA ALA A 237 10.85 -3.35 0.53
C ALA A 237 9.63 -2.63 -0.08
N ARG A 238 9.89 -1.60 -0.90
CA ARG A 238 8.84 -0.66 -1.36
C ARG A 238 7.80 -1.26 -2.31
N ASN A 239 8.14 -2.37 -2.94
CA ASN A 239 7.33 -3.10 -3.91
C ASN A 239 6.45 -4.18 -3.27
N LEU A 240 6.48 -4.33 -1.95
CA LEU A 240 5.70 -5.34 -1.23
C LEU A 240 4.41 -4.73 -0.69
N ILE A 241 3.29 -5.37 -1.02
CA ILE A 241 1.97 -5.07 -0.46
C ILE A 241 1.52 -6.27 0.39
N GLY A 242 1.38 -6.07 1.70
CA GLY A 242 0.90 -7.10 2.62
C GLY A 242 -0.61 -7.26 2.59
N PHE A 243 -1.07 -8.51 2.59
CA PHE A 243 -2.46 -8.94 2.77
C PHE A 243 -2.53 -9.92 3.95
N SER A 244 -3.72 -10.32 4.42
CA SER A 244 -3.82 -11.19 5.59
C SER A 244 -3.36 -12.63 5.35
N ASN A 245 -3.25 -13.03 4.08
CA ASN A 245 -2.86 -14.37 3.65
C ASN A 245 -1.53 -14.42 2.88
N GLY A 246 -0.76 -13.33 2.84
CA GLY A 246 0.53 -13.28 2.15
C GLY A 246 0.94 -11.89 1.68
N VAL A 247 1.94 -11.85 0.81
CA VAL A 247 2.57 -10.63 0.32
C VAL A 247 2.58 -10.66 -1.21
N PHE A 248 2.13 -9.56 -1.80
CA PHE A 248 2.19 -9.35 -3.24
C PHE A 248 3.43 -8.54 -3.61
N ASP A 249 4.27 -9.06 -4.51
CA ASP A 249 5.41 -8.32 -5.07
C ASP A 249 5.00 -7.64 -6.38
N THR A 250 4.89 -6.30 -6.37
CA THR A 250 4.46 -5.52 -7.54
C THR A 250 5.47 -5.50 -8.69
N ARG A 251 6.71 -5.91 -8.46
CA ARG A 251 7.75 -5.99 -9.50
C ARG A 251 7.63 -7.29 -10.30
N THR A 252 7.39 -8.42 -9.64
CA THR A 252 7.27 -9.72 -10.32
C THR A 252 5.84 -10.07 -10.67
N GLY A 253 4.86 -9.50 -9.97
CA GLY A 253 3.45 -9.86 -10.07
C GLY A 253 3.08 -11.11 -9.28
N ASP A 254 3.99 -11.63 -8.45
CA ASP A 254 3.78 -12.87 -7.71
C ASP A 254 3.18 -12.60 -6.33
N PHE A 255 2.29 -13.50 -5.92
CA PHE A 255 1.78 -13.58 -4.56
C PHE A 255 2.43 -14.75 -3.83
N ARG A 256 2.99 -14.51 -2.64
CA ARG A 256 3.67 -15.53 -1.83
C ARG A 256 3.30 -15.44 -0.35
N GLU A 257 3.65 -16.48 0.41
CA GLU A 257 3.52 -16.48 1.87
C GLU A 257 4.36 -15.37 2.52
N HIS A 258 3.96 -15.01 3.75
CA HIS A 258 4.67 -14.02 4.54
C HIS A 258 6.08 -14.48 4.90
N ASP A 259 7.02 -13.55 4.81
CA ASP A 259 8.37 -13.72 5.33
C ASP A 259 8.64 -12.62 6.35
N LYS A 260 9.06 -12.99 7.57
CA LYS A 260 9.40 -12.01 8.61
C LYS A 260 10.53 -11.08 8.22
N ASN A 261 11.39 -11.51 7.29
CA ASN A 261 12.48 -10.72 6.75
C ASN A 261 12.00 -9.64 5.74
N ASP A 262 10.71 -9.62 5.40
CA ASP A 262 10.11 -8.52 4.65
C ASP A 262 9.87 -7.27 5.52
N TRP A 263 9.93 -7.42 6.84
CA TRP A 263 9.74 -6.32 7.81
C TRP A 263 8.46 -5.53 7.61
N LEU A 264 7.38 -6.16 7.13
CA LEU A 264 6.08 -5.52 6.96
C LEU A 264 5.55 -5.04 8.30
N LEU A 265 5.17 -3.77 8.38
CA LEU A 265 4.51 -3.16 9.56
C LEU A 265 2.99 -3.12 9.42
N ILE A 266 2.50 -3.19 8.18
CA ILE A 266 1.10 -3.03 7.81
C ILE A 266 0.79 -4.05 6.72
N ALA A 267 -0.38 -4.66 6.84
CA ALA A 267 -0.99 -5.50 5.82
C ALA A 267 -2.49 -5.19 5.79
N SER A 268 -3.12 -5.35 4.64
CA SER A 268 -4.57 -5.38 4.54
C SER A 268 -5.10 -6.58 5.33
N GLU A 269 -6.17 -6.40 6.10
CA GLU A 269 -6.85 -7.52 6.79
C GLU A 269 -7.52 -8.48 5.79
N LEU A 270 -7.65 -8.06 4.54
CA LEU A 270 -8.30 -8.81 3.49
C LEU A 270 -7.31 -9.76 2.81
N PRO A 271 -7.76 -10.96 2.42
CA PRO A 271 -6.92 -11.87 1.67
C PRO A 271 -6.79 -11.42 0.22
N PHE A 272 -5.60 -11.59 -0.35
CA PHE A 272 -5.42 -11.56 -1.79
C PHE A 272 -5.80 -12.92 -2.37
N THR A 273 -6.89 -12.94 -3.14
CA THR A 273 -7.42 -14.16 -3.75
C THR A 273 -7.16 -14.20 -5.26
N PRO A 274 -7.21 -15.39 -5.89
CA PRO A 274 -7.33 -15.49 -7.35
C PRO A 274 -8.57 -14.75 -7.85
N PRO A 275 -8.56 -14.26 -9.11
CA PRO A 275 -9.71 -13.55 -9.68
C PRO A 275 -10.93 -14.47 -9.75
N ALA A 276 -12.11 -13.93 -9.40
CA ALA A 276 -13.36 -14.64 -9.59
C ALA A 276 -13.71 -14.80 -11.10
N GLU A 277 -14.55 -15.77 -11.43
CA GLU A 277 -15.02 -15.95 -12.81
C GLU A 277 -15.83 -14.72 -13.25
N GLY A 278 -15.45 -14.11 -14.37
CA GLY A 278 -16.10 -12.88 -14.85
C GLY A 278 -15.85 -11.66 -13.94
N GLU A 279 -14.77 -11.65 -13.15
CA GLU A 279 -14.41 -10.53 -12.28
C GLU A 279 -14.26 -9.23 -13.10
N THR A 280 -15.01 -8.20 -12.70
CA THR A 280 -14.89 -6.85 -13.25
C THR A 280 -14.92 -5.84 -12.12
N LEU A 281 -14.39 -4.63 -12.37
CA LEU A 281 -14.46 -3.53 -11.40
C LEU A 281 -15.91 -3.21 -11.04
N ALA A 282 -16.82 -3.18 -12.00
CA ALA A 282 -18.22 -2.80 -11.76
C ALA A 282 -18.94 -3.76 -10.80
N THR A 283 -18.63 -5.05 -10.87
CA THR A 283 -19.32 -6.09 -10.08
C THR A 283 -18.59 -6.47 -8.80
N HIS A 284 -17.26 -6.45 -8.79
CA HIS A 284 -16.44 -6.95 -7.68
C HIS A 284 -15.66 -5.84 -6.95
N ALA A 285 -15.61 -4.63 -7.50
CA ALA A 285 -15.10 -3.43 -6.84
C ALA A 285 -16.08 -2.25 -7.00
N PRO A 286 -17.37 -2.40 -6.60
CA PRO A 286 -18.41 -1.44 -6.91
C PRO A 286 -18.18 -0.04 -6.30
N ASN A 287 -17.54 0.07 -5.14
CA ASN A 287 -17.25 1.37 -4.52
C ASN A 287 -16.13 2.10 -5.25
N PHE A 288 -15.05 1.40 -5.59
CA PHE A 288 -13.98 1.91 -6.44
C PHE A 288 -14.51 2.29 -7.81
N TRP A 289 -15.33 1.43 -8.43
CA TRP A 289 -15.94 1.71 -9.73
C TRP A 289 -16.82 2.95 -9.67
N LYS A 290 -17.71 3.05 -8.68
CA LYS A 290 -18.57 4.23 -8.47
C LYS A 290 -17.73 5.51 -8.32
N TRP A 291 -16.67 5.47 -7.52
CA TRP A 291 -15.75 6.60 -7.36
C TRP A 291 -15.08 6.97 -8.68
N LEU A 292 -14.52 5.99 -9.40
CA LEU A 292 -13.82 6.19 -10.67
C LEU A 292 -14.75 6.84 -11.69
N ARG A 293 -15.94 6.27 -11.89
CA ARG A 293 -16.94 6.72 -12.86
C ARG A 293 -17.42 8.14 -12.59
N ARG A 294 -17.72 8.46 -11.33
CA ARG A 294 -18.10 9.81 -10.91
C ARG A 294 -16.95 10.81 -11.12
N SER A 295 -15.73 10.46 -10.69
CA SER A 295 -14.56 11.36 -10.77
C SER A 295 -14.19 11.74 -12.20
N VAL A 296 -14.56 10.91 -13.17
CA VAL A 296 -14.30 11.14 -14.60
C VAL A 296 -15.56 11.53 -15.38
N ALA A 297 -16.66 11.87 -14.71
CA ALA A 297 -17.94 12.23 -15.34
C ALA A 297 -18.41 11.21 -16.40
N GLU A 298 -18.35 9.92 -16.07
CA GLU A 298 -18.72 8.80 -16.95
C GLU A 298 -17.93 8.71 -18.28
N ASN A 299 -16.76 9.34 -18.36
CA ASN A 299 -15.89 9.27 -19.52
C ASN A 299 -14.97 8.03 -19.48
N ASP A 300 -15.23 7.06 -20.34
CA ASP A 300 -14.47 5.80 -20.42
C ASP A 300 -12.98 6.01 -20.69
N ARG A 301 -12.64 6.92 -21.62
CA ARG A 301 -11.24 7.16 -21.98
C ARG A 301 -10.47 7.82 -20.85
N LYS A 302 -11.13 8.71 -20.08
CA LYS A 302 -10.56 9.32 -18.89
C LYS A 302 -10.45 8.31 -17.74
N ALA A 303 -11.40 7.39 -17.59
CA ALA A 303 -11.29 6.27 -16.64
C ALA A 303 -10.03 5.44 -16.91
N ASP A 304 -9.79 5.03 -18.16
CA ASP A 304 -8.57 4.30 -18.56
C ASP A 304 -7.29 5.06 -18.19
N ARG A 305 -7.28 6.38 -18.38
CA ARG A 305 -6.12 7.23 -18.04
C ARG A 305 -5.92 7.35 -16.53
N VAL A 306 -6.99 7.43 -15.74
CA VAL A 306 -6.91 7.39 -14.27
C VAL A 306 -6.37 6.03 -13.82
N LEU A 307 -6.85 4.92 -14.40
CA LEU A 307 -6.31 3.59 -14.12
C LEU A 307 -4.82 3.50 -14.45
N ALA A 308 -4.37 4.08 -15.57
CA ALA A 308 -2.94 4.14 -15.92
C ALA A 308 -2.12 4.94 -14.88
N ALA A 309 -2.68 6.00 -14.31
CA ALA A 309 -2.06 6.76 -13.23
C ALA A 309 -1.94 5.95 -11.93
N LEU A 310 -2.97 5.20 -11.58
CA LEU A 310 -2.93 4.28 -10.43
C LEU A 310 -1.91 3.16 -10.65
N PHE A 311 -1.82 2.62 -11.86
CA PHE A 311 -0.81 1.64 -12.23
C PHE A 311 0.61 2.19 -12.12
N MET A 312 0.85 3.43 -12.58
CA MET A 312 2.14 4.10 -12.43
C MET A 312 2.61 4.14 -10.97
N VAL A 313 1.69 4.39 -10.03
CA VAL A 313 1.96 4.39 -8.59
C VAL A 313 2.23 2.97 -8.09
N LEU A 314 1.35 2.01 -8.41
CA LEU A 314 1.47 0.61 -8.01
C LEU A 314 2.80 -0.03 -8.44
N ALA A 315 3.20 0.19 -9.69
CA ALA A 315 4.43 -0.34 -10.28
C ALA A 315 5.66 0.55 -10.02
N ASN A 316 5.51 1.65 -9.27
CA ASN A 316 6.53 2.66 -9.01
C ASN A 316 7.31 3.08 -10.27
N ARG A 317 6.61 3.42 -11.37
CA ARG A 317 7.21 3.83 -12.65
C ARG A 317 7.68 5.29 -12.64
N TYR A 318 8.49 5.65 -11.64
CA TYR A 318 9.13 6.97 -11.56
C TYR A 318 10.02 7.27 -12.77
N ASP A 319 10.51 6.22 -13.45
CA ASP A 319 11.39 6.27 -14.63
C ASP A 319 10.69 6.81 -15.90
N TRP A 320 9.36 6.92 -15.90
CA TRP A 320 8.62 7.47 -17.04
C TRP A 320 8.82 8.97 -17.25
N GLN A 321 9.48 9.65 -16.31
CA GLN A 321 9.63 11.10 -16.31
C GLN A 321 8.29 11.83 -16.28
N LEU A 322 7.34 11.28 -15.52
CA LEU A 322 6.02 11.85 -15.31
C LEU A 322 5.78 12.12 -13.82
N PHE A 323 4.88 13.06 -13.52
CA PHE A 323 4.22 13.18 -12.23
C PHE A 323 2.74 13.45 -12.46
N ILE A 324 1.93 13.07 -11.47
CA ILE A 324 0.47 13.17 -11.53
C ILE A 324 0.06 14.41 -10.77
N GLU A 325 -0.85 15.19 -11.34
CA GLU A 325 -1.50 16.29 -10.67
C GLU A 325 -3.02 16.14 -10.78
N VAL A 326 -3.70 16.24 -9.65
CA VAL A 326 -5.15 16.14 -9.55
C VAL A 326 -5.69 17.49 -9.09
N THR A 327 -6.56 18.09 -9.90
CA THR A 327 -7.20 19.39 -9.65
C THR A 327 -8.71 19.25 -9.52
N GLY A 328 -9.38 20.26 -8.96
CA GLY A 328 -10.85 20.32 -8.92
C GLY A 328 -11.39 20.88 -7.61
N PRO A 329 -12.69 21.18 -7.51
CA PRO A 329 -13.33 21.73 -6.32
C PRO A 329 -13.29 20.78 -5.11
N GLY A 330 -13.53 21.33 -3.91
CA GLY A 330 -13.67 20.53 -2.69
C GLY A 330 -14.81 19.50 -2.82
N GLY A 331 -14.57 18.27 -2.35
CA GLY A 331 -15.57 17.20 -2.41
C GLY A 331 -15.69 16.48 -3.77
N SER A 332 -14.74 16.67 -4.70
CA SER A 332 -14.77 15.99 -6.01
C SER A 332 -14.07 14.62 -6.08
N GLY A 333 -13.71 14.02 -4.93
CA GLY A 333 -13.08 12.70 -4.88
C GLY A 333 -11.55 12.69 -5.03
N LYS A 334 -10.89 13.85 -5.07
CA LYS A 334 -9.41 13.94 -5.15
C LYS A 334 -8.70 13.30 -3.97
N SER A 335 -9.20 13.53 -2.75
CA SER A 335 -8.64 12.93 -1.54
C SER A 335 -8.77 11.40 -1.56
N VAL A 336 -9.87 10.88 -2.12
CA VAL A 336 -10.05 9.43 -2.30
C VAL A 336 -9.00 8.87 -3.29
N MET A 337 -8.67 9.59 -4.36
CA MET A 337 -7.55 9.20 -5.24
C MET A 337 -6.23 9.10 -4.48
N ALA A 338 -5.93 10.08 -3.61
CA ALA A 338 -4.71 10.11 -2.81
C ALA A 338 -4.63 8.92 -1.83
N GLU A 339 -5.76 8.57 -1.21
CA GLU A 339 -5.86 7.38 -0.34
C GLU A 339 -5.65 6.09 -1.14
N ILE A 340 -6.25 5.96 -2.33
CA ILE A 340 -6.03 4.81 -3.22
C ILE A 340 -4.55 4.69 -3.60
N CYS A 341 -3.90 5.78 -4.02
CA CYS A 341 -2.47 5.78 -4.32
C CYS A 341 -1.62 5.38 -3.09
N THR A 342 -1.99 5.85 -1.89
CA THR A 342 -1.32 5.49 -0.64
C THR A 342 -1.46 3.99 -0.34
N MET A 343 -2.64 3.41 -0.56
CA MET A 343 -2.87 1.97 -0.43
C MET A 343 -2.06 1.16 -1.43
N LEU A 344 -2.00 1.60 -2.70
CA LEU A 344 -1.25 0.92 -3.77
C LEU A 344 0.27 1.00 -3.58
N ALA A 345 0.80 2.13 -3.13
CA ALA A 345 2.23 2.28 -2.84
C ALA A 345 2.63 1.64 -1.50
N GLY A 346 1.66 1.44 -0.61
CA GLY A 346 1.86 1.07 0.79
C GLY A 346 1.99 2.29 1.70
N LYS A 347 1.24 2.28 2.82
CA LYS A 347 1.19 3.38 3.81
C LYS A 347 2.59 3.76 4.34
N ALA A 348 3.48 2.77 4.54
CA ALA A 348 4.85 2.99 5.01
C ALA A 348 5.81 3.53 3.94
N ASN A 349 5.48 3.38 2.64
CA ASN A 349 6.29 3.85 1.52
C ASN A 349 5.78 5.18 0.92
N THR A 350 4.81 5.81 1.58
CA THR A 350 4.21 7.07 1.17
C THR A 350 4.59 8.18 2.14
N VAL A 351 4.91 9.37 1.61
CA VAL A 351 5.17 10.57 2.41
C VAL A 351 4.38 11.75 1.89
N SER A 352 3.82 12.54 2.80
CA SER A 352 3.25 13.86 2.50
C SER A 352 4.32 14.93 2.67
N ALA A 353 4.54 15.75 1.65
CA ALA A 353 5.61 16.74 1.64
C ALA A 353 5.18 18.05 0.99
N SER A 354 5.93 19.12 1.27
CA SER A 354 5.79 20.39 0.58
C SER A 354 6.65 20.41 -0.69
N MET A 355 6.36 21.31 -1.63
CA MET A 355 7.24 21.50 -2.79
C MET A 355 8.64 21.99 -2.39
N LYS A 356 8.77 22.67 -1.25
CA LYS A 356 10.07 23.06 -0.73
C LYS A 356 10.93 21.84 -0.39
N ALA A 357 10.34 20.74 0.07
CA ALA A 357 11.04 19.48 0.27
C ALA A 357 11.54 18.85 -1.04
N LEU A 358 10.98 19.20 -2.19
CA LEU A 358 11.51 18.75 -3.48
C LEU A 358 12.63 19.66 -3.99
N GLU A 359 12.62 20.95 -3.65
CA GLU A 359 13.56 21.95 -4.18
C GLU A 359 14.80 22.16 -3.29
N ASP A 360 14.64 22.18 -1.98
CA ASP A 360 15.69 22.46 -1.00
C ASP A 360 16.41 21.18 -0.55
N ALA A 361 17.73 21.14 -0.64
CA ALA A 361 18.53 19.94 -0.32
C ALA A 361 18.36 19.47 1.13
N ARG A 362 18.08 20.38 2.07
CA ARG A 362 17.95 20.05 3.49
C ARG A 362 16.59 19.46 3.80
N GLU A 363 15.52 20.05 3.28
CA GLU A 363 14.17 19.47 3.40
C GLU A 363 14.00 18.21 2.55
N ARG A 364 14.75 18.06 1.46
CA ARG A 364 14.75 16.85 0.61
C ARG A 364 15.14 15.58 1.36
N ALA A 365 15.86 15.69 2.48
CA ALA A 365 16.12 14.56 3.36
C ALA A 365 14.83 13.88 3.87
N LEU A 366 13.70 14.60 3.96
CA LEU A 366 12.41 14.09 4.43
C LEU A 366 11.72 13.13 3.45
N VAL A 367 12.06 13.22 2.16
CA VAL A 367 11.41 12.41 1.10
C VAL A 367 12.29 11.25 0.62
N VAL A 368 13.52 11.15 1.11
CA VAL A 368 14.39 10.01 0.83
C VAL A 368 13.83 8.78 1.55
N GLY A 369 13.64 7.69 0.81
CA GLY A 369 13.13 6.44 1.41
C GLY A 369 11.76 6.01 0.90
N PHE A 370 11.01 6.91 0.26
CA PHE A 370 9.62 6.68 -0.14
C PHE A 370 9.48 6.38 -1.64
N SER A 371 8.43 5.62 -2.03
CA SER A 371 8.05 5.34 -3.43
C SER A 371 6.93 6.26 -3.93
N LEU A 372 6.16 6.85 -3.03
CA LEU A 372 5.13 7.84 -3.35
C LEU A 372 5.36 9.11 -2.52
N ILE A 373 5.39 10.24 -3.19
CA ILE A 373 5.41 11.56 -2.56
C ILE A 373 4.11 12.28 -2.92
N ILE A 374 3.32 12.61 -1.90
CA ILE A 374 2.08 13.37 -2.04
C ILE A 374 2.36 14.83 -1.70
N LEU A 375 1.94 15.75 -2.58
CA LEU A 375 2.00 17.19 -2.38
C LEU A 375 0.56 17.72 -2.21
N PRO A 376 0.03 17.82 -0.98
CA PRO A 376 -1.33 18.27 -0.75
C PRO A 376 -1.45 19.79 -0.72
N ASP A 377 -2.60 20.30 -1.18
CA ASP A 377 -3.10 21.67 -0.99
C ASP A 377 -2.04 22.76 -1.17
N MET A 378 -1.39 22.74 -2.33
CA MET A 378 -0.46 23.79 -2.71
C MET A 378 -1.22 25.10 -2.96
N THR A 379 -1.19 26.01 -1.99
CA THR A 379 -1.89 27.32 -2.05
C THR A 379 -1.49 28.20 -3.23
N ARG A 380 -0.27 28.01 -3.77
CA ARG A 380 0.24 28.40 -5.10
C ARG A 380 1.76 28.18 -5.08
N TYR A 381 2.28 27.28 -5.92
CA TYR A 381 3.71 27.24 -6.20
C TYR A 381 4.03 28.15 -7.39
N ALA A 382 5.17 28.84 -7.33
CA ALA A 382 5.71 29.63 -8.43
C ALA A 382 7.24 29.52 -8.41
N GLY A 383 7.76 28.42 -8.95
CA GLY A 383 9.19 28.18 -9.12
C GLY A 383 9.49 27.57 -10.47
N ASP A 384 10.76 27.32 -10.76
CA ASP A 384 11.20 26.68 -12.01
C ASP A 384 11.04 25.15 -11.98
N GLY A 385 10.71 24.57 -10.82
CA GLY A 385 10.51 23.15 -10.62
C GLY A 385 11.77 22.31 -10.86
N ALA A 386 12.96 22.86 -10.60
CA ALA A 386 14.22 22.14 -10.83
C ALA A 386 14.29 20.83 -10.04
N GLY A 387 13.89 20.85 -8.77
CA GLY A 387 13.85 19.69 -7.88
C GLY A 387 12.91 18.59 -8.37
N ILE A 388 11.66 18.95 -8.70
CA ILE A 388 10.70 17.95 -9.23
C ILE A 388 11.16 17.37 -10.58
N LYS A 389 11.79 18.16 -11.46
CA LYS A 389 12.38 17.65 -12.72
C LYS A 389 13.47 16.63 -12.47
N ALA A 390 14.36 16.90 -11.51
CA ALA A 390 15.47 16.02 -11.19
C ALA A 390 14.96 14.70 -10.59
N ILE A 391 14.00 14.76 -9.66
CA ILE A 391 13.40 13.57 -9.04
C ILE A 391 12.66 12.72 -10.07
N THR A 392 11.72 13.32 -10.81
CA THR A 392 10.98 12.61 -11.87
C THR A 392 11.87 12.18 -13.02
N GLY A 393 12.98 12.89 -13.28
CA GLY A 393 13.99 12.51 -14.27
C GLY A 393 14.88 11.34 -13.88
N GLY A 394 14.91 10.95 -12.59
CA GLY A 394 15.84 9.95 -12.07
C GLY A 394 17.27 10.47 -11.87
N ASP A 395 17.45 11.79 -11.82
CA ASP A 395 18.75 12.43 -11.61
C ASP A 395 19.20 12.28 -10.15
N LYS A 396 20.52 12.36 -9.93
CA LYS A 396 21.05 12.49 -8.57
C LYS A 396 20.76 13.89 -8.05
N VAL A 397 20.17 13.96 -6.87
CA VAL A 397 19.81 15.19 -6.16
C VAL A 397 20.64 15.30 -4.88
N ALA A 398 21.06 16.52 -4.55
CA ALA A 398 21.76 16.80 -3.31
C ALA A 398 20.80 16.65 -2.11
N ILE A 399 21.31 16.06 -1.04
CA ILE A 399 20.64 15.87 0.25
C ILE A 399 21.58 16.41 1.34
N ASP A 400 21.06 17.26 2.22
CA ASP A 400 21.81 17.87 3.33
C ASP A 400 21.08 17.62 4.66
N PRO A 401 21.14 16.39 5.21
CA PRO A 401 20.45 16.08 6.45
C PRO A 401 21.09 16.81 7.63
N LYS A 402 20.26 17.32 8.54
CA LYS A 402 20.72 18.01 9.74
C LYS A 402 21.68 17.13 10.55
N HIS A 403 22.84 17.68 10.90
CA HIS A 403 23.89 17.00 11.69
C HIS A 403 24.52 15.77 11.01
N LYS A 404 24.40 15.62 9.68
CA LYS A 404 25.07 14.58 8.88
C LYS A 404 25.80 15.22 7.70
N ALA A 405 26.75 14.50 7.10
CA ALA A 405 27.44 14.98 5.90
C ALA A 405 26.47 15.03 4.70
N PRO A 406 26.50 16.10 3.89
CA PRO A 406 25.73 16.15 2.64
C PRO A 406 26.16 15.04 1.68
N TYR A 407 25.21 14.53 0.91
CA TYR A 407 25.45 13.51 -0.10
C TYR A 407 24.53 13.73 -1.31
N SER A 408 24.70 12.93 -2.36
CA SER A 408 23.82 12.96 -3.53
C SER A 408 23.29 11.58 -3.85
N THR A 409 21.98 11.45 -4.04
CA THR A 409 21.31 10.17 -4.31
C THR A 409 20.17 10.35 -5.29
N ARG A 410 19.62 9.25 -5.81
CA ARG A 410 18.36 9.24 -6.57
C ARG A 410 17.19 9.02 -5.61
N ILE A 411 16.05 9.62 -5.93
CA ILE A 411 14.79 9.41 -5.20
C ILE A 411 13.83 8.70 -6.16
N PRO A 412 13.73 7.37 -6.11
CA PRO A 412 12.88 6.59 -7.02
C PRO A 412 11.43 6.59 -6.52
N ALA A 413 10.77 7.73 -6.72
CA ALA A 413 9.42 7.98 -6.24
C ALA A 413 8.53 8.60 -7.32
N VAL A 414 7.28 8.16 -7.38
CA VAL A 414 6.21 8.83 -8.11
C VAL A 414 5.74 10.04 -7.29
N VAL A 415 5.55 11.18 -7.94
CA VAL A 415 5.04 12.40 -7.31
C VAL A 415 3.56 12.57 -7.68
N LEU A 416 2.72 12.73 -6.67
CA LEU A 416 1.29 13.01 -6.78
C LEU A 416 0.98 14.37 -6.15
N ALA A 417 0.63 15.36 -6.95
CA ALA A 417 0.14 16.65 -6.47
C ALA A 417 -1.38 16.65 -6.41
N VAL A 418 -1.96 17.06 -5.27
CA VAL A 418 -3.42 17.09 -5.08
C VAL A 418 -3.81 18.50 -4.66
N ASN A 419 -4.43 19.25 -5.57
CA ASN A 419 -4.67 20.67 -5.38
C ASN A 419 -6.11 21.04 -5.74
N ASN A 420 -6.60 22.17 -5.20
CA ASN A 420 -7.88 22.73 -5.64
C ASN A 420 -7.75 23.54 -6.94
N SER A 421 -6.57 24.12 -7.19
CA SER A 421 -6.23 24.84 -8.42
C SER A 421 -4.89 24.33 -8.95
N ALA A 422 -4.69 24.42 -10.26
CA ALA A 422 -3.45 23.96 -10.87
C ALA A 422 -2.21 24.70 -10.34
N MET A 423 -1.10 23.97 -10.25
CA MET A 423 0.22 24.54 -10.04
C MET A 423 0.61 25.46 -11.20
N SER A 424 1.25 26.58 -10.88
CA SER A 424 1.88 27.47 -11.85
C SER A 424 3.40 27.26 -11.80
N PHE A 425 4.02 27.11 -12.95
CA PHE A 425 5.47 26.97 -13.04
C PHE A 425 6.03 28.16 -13.80
N SER A 426 7.14 28.70 -13.30
CA SER A 426 7.84 29.77 -13.99
C SER A 426 8.66 29.24 -15.18
N ASP A 427 8.97 27.94 -15.20
CA ASP A 427 9.59 27.27 -16.34
C ASP A 427 8.58 27.07 -17.48
N ARG A 428 8.83 27.76 -18.60
CA ARG A 428 8.04 27.63 -19.83
C ARG A 428 8.83 27.02 -20.99
N SER A 429 9.99 26.41 -20.72
CA SER A 429 10.78 25.68 -21.72
C SER A 429 10.15 24.35 -22.17
N GLY A 430 8.97 24.00 -21.63
CA GLY A 430 8.34 22.70 -21.81
C GLY A 430 8.96 21.59 -20.94
N GLY A 431 9.95 21.92 -20.10
CA GLY A 431 10.61 21.02 -19.15
C GLY A 431 9.63 20.34 -18.20
N ILE A 432 8.84 21.14 -17.47
CA ILE A 432 7.79 20.63 -16.58
C ILE A 432 6.60 20.10 -17.35
N SER A 433 6.14 20.81 -18.39
CA SER A 433 4.88 20.48 -19.05
C SER A 433 4.86 19.06 -19.62
N ARG A 434 5.96 18.60 -20.23
CA ARG A 434 6.09 17.23 -20.75
C ARG A 434 6.17 16.14 -19.67
N ARG A 435 6.27 16.52 -18.39
CA ARG A 435 6.27 15.61 -17.24
C ARG A 435 4.96 15.64 -16.48
N ARG A 436 4.16 16.69 -16.65
CA ARG A 436 2.96 16.98 -15.87
C ARG A 436 1.74 16.29 -16.50
N VAL A 437 1.12 15.36 -15.78
CA VAL A 437 -0.14 14.73 -16.19
C VAL A 437 -1.26 15.25 -15.29
N ILE A 438 -2.16 16.05 -15.85
CA ILE A 438 -3.23 16.73 -15.09
C ILE A 438 -4.54 15.96 -15.24
N PHE A 439 -5.20 15.64 -14.12
CA PHE A 439 -6.57 15.15 -14.06
C PHE A 439 -7.43 16.19 -13.34
N ASN A 440 -8.50 16.67 -13.98
CA ASN A 440 -9.43 17.58 -13.33
C ASN A 440 -10.70 16.83 -12.89
N PHE A 441 -10.94 16.73 -11.58
CA PHE A 441 -12.16 16.13 -11.05
C PHE A 441 -13.16 17.24 -10.79
N SER A 442 -14.00 17.54 -11.78
CA SER A 442 -14.99 18.63 -11.76
C SER A 442 -16.24 18.30 -10.95
N GLU A 443 -16.59 17.02 -10.84
CA GLU A 443 -17.85 16.56 -10.26
C GLU A 443 -17.83 16.63 -8.73
N VAL A 444 -18.46 17.65 -8.16
CA VAL A 444 -18.64 17.76 -6.71
C VAL A 444 -19.65 16.72 -6.24
N VAL A 445 -19.28 15.95 -5.22
CA VAL A 445 -20.21 15.05 -4.54
C VAL A 445 -21.03 15.87 -3.53
N PRO A 446 -22.37 15.92 -3.67
CA PRO A 446 -23.26 16.56 -2.70
C PRO A 446 -23.03 16.02 -1.29
N GLU A 447 -23.11 16.87 -0.27
CA GLU A 447 -22.80 16.46 1.12
C GLU A 447 -23.62 15.26 1.60
N ASN A 448 -24.89 15.18 1.20
CA ASN A 448 -25.79 14.07 1.51
C ASN A 448 -25.47 12.76 0.78
N GLU A 449 -24.65 12.81 -0.28
CA GLU A 449 -24.19 11.63 -1.03
C GLU A 449 -22.77 11.20 -0.63
N ARG A 450 -22.08 12.00 0.21
CA ARG A 450 -20.71 11.69 0.66
C ARG A 450 -20.75 10.53 1.64
N ASP A 451 -20.00 9.49 1.29
CA ASP A 451 -19.76 8.35 2.15
C ASP A 451 -18.40 8.50 2.84
N PRO A 452 -18.36 8.80 4.15
CA PRO A 452 -17.11 9.00 4.88
C PRO A 452 -16.28 7.70 5.01
N MET A 453 -16.91 6.54 4.86
CA MET A 453 -16.25 5.23 4.94
C MET A 453 -15.86 4.70 3.54
N LEU A 454 -15.99 5.53 2.50
CA LEU A 454 -15.64 5.14 1.13
C LEU A 454 -14.19 4.63 0.99
N PRO A 455 -13.16 5.26 1.60
CA PRO A 455 -11.80 4.74 1.53
C PRO A 455 -11.66 3.33 2.11
N GLU A 456 -12.30 3.05 3.25
CA GLU A 456 -12.28 1.73 3.91
C GLU A 456 -13.01 0.67 3.06
N LYS A 457 -14.13 1.06 2.42
CA LYS A 457 -14.84 0.17 1.47
C LYS A 457 -14.00 -0.14 0.24
N ILE A 458 -13.23 0.85 -0.26
CA ILE A 458 -12.31 0.65 -1.38
C ILE A 458 -11.10 -0.19 -0.95
N GLU A 459 -10.62 -0.08 0.29
CA GLU A 459 -9.63 -1.00 0.86
C GLU A 459 -10.19 -2.45 0.82
N GLY A 460 -11.48 -2.60 1.14
CA GLY A 460 -12.35 -3.76 0.88
C GLY A 460 -12.22 -4.43 -0.50
N GLU A 461 -11.93 -3.63 -1.51
CA GLU A 461 -11.95 -4.01 -2.93
C GLU A 461 -10.54 -4.01 -3.55
N LEU A 462 -9.51 -3.69 -2.76
CA LEU A 462 -8.16 -3.41 -3.24
C LEU A 462 -7.54 -4.57 -4.02
N ALA A 463 -7.80 -5.81 -3.59
CA ALA A 463 -7.30 -7.01 -4.28
C ALA A 463 -7.83 -7.09 -5.73
N VAL A 464 -9.11 -6.77 -5.95
CA VAL A 464 -9.73 -6.71 -7.29
C VAL A 464 -9.11 -5.58 -8.11
N VAL A 465 -8.91 -4.39 -7.50
CA VAL A 465 -8.30 -3.24 -8.16
C VAL A 465 -6.88 -3.56 -8.63
N ILE A 466 -6.04 -4.15 -7.77
CA ILE A 466 -4.66 -4.53 -8.09
C ILE A 466 -4.64 -5.55 -9.23
N ARG A 467 -5.43 -6.63 -9.15
CA ARG A 467 -5.52 -7.62 -10.24
C ARG A 467 -5.95 -7.00 -11.55
N HIS A 468 -6.95 -6.10 -11.51
CA HIS A 468 -7.40 -5.39 -12.70
C HIS A 468 -6.30 -4.53 -13.32
N LEU A 469 -5.60 -3.72 -12.52
CA LEU A 469 -4.51 -2.86 -12.99
C LEU A 469 -3.38 -3.67 -13.65
N LEU A 470 -2.97 -4.77 -13.01
CA LEU A 470 -1.91 -5.63 -13.54
C LEU A 470 -2.32 -6.38 -14.82
N THR A 471 -3.57 -6.81 -14.90
CA THR A 471 -4.10 -7.47 -16.10
C THR A 471 -4.25 -6.47 -17.24
N ARG A 472 -4.83 -5.30 -16.96
CA ARG A 472 -5.10 -4.23 -17.92
C ARG A 472 -3.80 -3.63 -18.49
N PHE A 473 -2.75 -3.55 -17.70
CA PHE A 473 -1.45 -2.98 -18.09
C PHE A 473 -0.33 -4.02 -17.99
N SER A 474 -0.63 -5.23 -18.45
CA SER A 474 0.39 -6.27 -18.66
C SER A 474 1.49 -5.79 -19.63
N ASP A 475 1.09 -5.03 -20.66
CA ASP A 475 1.98 -4.11 -21.36
C ASP A 475 1.97 -2.74 -20.67
N GLN A 476 3.09 -2.40 -20.04
CA GLN A 476 3.23 -1.15 -19.29
C GLN A 476 3.35 0.07 -20.22
N ASP A 477 3.74 -0.12 -21.49
CA ASP A 477 3.82 0.98 -22.45
C ASP A 477 2.43 1.50 -22.83
N GLU A 478 1.38 0.66 -22.77
CA GLU A 478 0.00 1.12 -22.94
C GLU A 478 -0.41 2.13 -21.85
N ALA A 479 -0.10 1.85 -20.58
CA ALA A 479 -0.35 2.78 -19.48
C ALA A 479 0.40 4.10 -19.70
N ARG A 480 1.67 4.02 -20.11
CA ARG A 480 2.49 5.19 -20.41
C ARG A 480 1.89 6.03 -21.54
N LEU A 481 1.42 5.40 -22.62
CA LEU A 481 0.78 6.08 -23.76
C LEU A 481 -0.49 6.81 -23.33
N LEU A 482 -1.34 6.19 -22.51
CA LEU A 482 -2.55 6.83 -21.97
C LEU A 482 -2.22 8.07 -21.14
N LEU A 483 -1.17 8.03 -20.33
CA LEU A 483 -0.73 9.21 -19.56
C LEU A 483 -0.20 10.33 -20.47
N HIS A 484 0.51 9.99 -21.55
CA HIS A 484 0.91 10.98 -22.56
C HIS A 484 -0.28 11.58 -23.32
N GLU A 485 -1.32 10.80 -23.59
CA GLU A 485 -2.57 11.33 -24.12
C GLU A 485 -3.24 12.29 -23.13
N GLN A 486 -3.31 11.92 -21.85
CA GLN A 486 -3.91 12.78 -20.83
C GLN A 486 -3.16 14.11 -20.69
N GLN A 487 -1.84 14.08 -20.72
CA GLN A 487 -0.99 15.27 -20.68
C GLN A 487 -1.31 16.30 -21.78
N LYS A 488 -1.75 15.82 -22.95
CA LYS A 488 -2.10 16.61 -24.13
C LYS A 488 -3.62 16.76 -24.32
N SER A 489 -4.42 16.33 -23.35
CA SER A 489 -5.87 16.40 -23.43
C SER A 489 -6.37 17.85 -23.40
N GLU A 490 -7.56 18.07 -23.96
CA GLU A 490 -8.23 19.38 -23.90
C GLU A 490 -8.47 19.85 -22.46
N GLU A 491 -8.77 18.93 -21.55
CA GLU A 491 -8.89 19.19 -20.12
C GLU A 491 -7.57 19.70 -19.53
N ALA A 492 -6.45 19.01 -19.78
CA ALA A 492 -5.14 19.45 -19.30
C ALA A 492 -4.76 20.82 -19.89
N LEU A 493 -5.10 21.07 -21.16
CA LEU A 493 -4.87 22.37 -21.80
C LEU A 493 -5.71 23.48 -21.16
N ALA A 494 -7.00 23.24 -20.90
CA ALA A 494 -7.87 24.20 -20.23
C ALA A 494 -7.31 24.62 -18.86
N ILE A 495 -6.87 23.65 -18.06
CA ILE A 495 -6.25 23.91 -16.75
C ILE A 495 -4.91 24.68 -16.88
N LYS A 496 -4.11 24.38 -17.90
CA LYS A 496 -2.87 25.14 -18.19
C LYS A 496 -3.16 26.59 -18.60
N ARG A 497 -4.22 26.83 -19.37
CA ARG A 497 -4.67 28.18 -19.78
C ARG A 497 -5.08 29.03 -18.56
N GLU A 498 -5.82 28.46 -17.63
CA GLU A 498 -6.20 29.15 -16.38
C GLU A 498 -4.99 29.57 -15.53
N GLY A 499 -3.92 28.77 -15.55
CA GLY A 499 -2.72 28.99 -14.75
C GLY A 499 -1.62 29.84 -15.41
N ASP A 500 -1.69 30.08 -16.72
CA ASP A 500 -0.66 30.79 -17.49
C ASP A 500 -1.24 31.66 -18.60
N SER A 501 -1.21 32.98 -18.39
CA SER A 501 -1.74 33.98 -19.33
C SER A 501 -1.03 34.00 -20.69
N LEU A 502 0.22 33.54 -20.78
CA LEU A 502 0.89 33.42 -22.07
C LEU A 502 0.37 32.20 -22.86
N VAL A 503 0.12 31.09 -22.17
CA VAL A 503 -0.50 29.91 -22.78
C VAL A 503 -1.90 30.27 -23.26
N ASP A 504 -2.71 30.91 -22.40
CA ASP A 504 -4.06 31.35 -22.81
C ASP A 504 -4.04 32.30 -24.01
N PHE A 505 -3.15 33.30 -24.01
CA PHE A 505 -2.95 34.19 -25.16
C PHE A 505 -2.62 33.42 -26.45
N CYS A 506 -1.81 32.36 -26.39
CA CYS A 506 -1.48 31.54 -27.55
C CYS A 506 -2.69 30.81 -28.15
N GLY A 507 -3.77 30.63 -27.39
CA GLY A 507 -5.05 30.12 -27.91
C GLY A 507 -5.64 31.00 -29.01
N TYR A 508 -5.39 32.32 -28.95
CA TYR A 508 -5.86 33.31 -29.91
C TYR A 508 -4.93 33.49 -31.13
N LEU A 509 -3.94 32.61 -31.30
CA LEU A 509 -2.98 32.67 -32.40
C LEU A 509 -3.17 31.50 -33.36
N MET A 510 -2.98 31.71 -34.66
CA MET A 510 -2.80 30.63 -35.64
C MET A 510 -1.37 30.63 -36.17
N SER A 511 -0.83 29.44 -36.44
CA SER A 511 0.51 29.27 -37.01
C SER A 511 0.44 28.98 -38.52
N SER A 512 1.24 29.71 -39.28
CA SER A 512 1.56 29.48 -40.70
C SER A 512 2.80 28.60 -40.84
N VAL A 513 2.94 27.95 -42.00
CA VAL A 513 4.16 27.22 -42.39
C VAL A 513 5.32 28.15 -42.73
N MET A 514 5.07 29.45 -42.94
CA MET A 514 6.10 30.46 -43.22
C MET A 514 6.09 31.59 -42.19
N CYS A 515 7.19 32.32 -42.07
CA CYS A 515 7.28 33.51 -41.21
C CYS A 515 6.65 34.75 -41.88
N ASP A 516 5.36 34.67 -42.18
CA ASP A 516 4.54 35.72 -42.82
C ASP A 516 3.50 36.35 -41.89
N GLY A 517 3.53 36.00 -40.60
CA GLY A 517 2.65 36.56 -39.58
C GLY A 517 3.07 37.95 -39.07
N LEU A 518 2.69 38.22 -37.82
CA LEU A 518 2.95 39.48 -37.12
C LEU A 518 4.46 39.74 -36.95
N LEU A 519 4.83 41.02 -36.86
CA LEU A 519 6.16 41.39 -36.39
C LEU A 519 6.24 41.14 -34.88
N VAL A 520 7.37 40.67 -34.35
CA VAL A 520 7.49 40.43 -32.89
C VAL A 520 7.32 41.74 -32.11
N GLY A 521 7.96 42.82 -32.57
CA GLY A 521 7.89 44.15 -31.96
C GLY A 521 8.56 44.25 -30.59
N ASN A 522 8.45 45.42 -29.96
CA ASN A 522 8.89 45.71 -28.59
C ASN A 522 7.93 46.75 -27.97
N ALA A 523 7.94 46.95 -26.65
CA ALA A 523 7.01 47.86 -25.98
C ALA A 523 7.20 49.35 -26.32
N GLU A 524 8.37 49.75 -26.82
CA GLU A 524 8.73 51.14 -27.07
C GLU A 524 8.29 51.63 -28.45
N ILE A 525 7.81 50.74 -29.32
CA ILE A 525 7.32 51.11 -30.65
C ILE A 525 6.02 51.93 -30.52
N ILE A 526 6.06 53.15 -31.05
CA ILE A 526 4.92 54.08 -31.09
C ILE A 526 4.61 54.38 -32.57
N PRO A 527 3.32 54.36 -33.00
CA PRO A 527 2.13 54.14 -32.19
C PRO A 527 1.93 52.67 -31.78
N PHE A 528 1.24 52.47 -30.65
CA PHE A 528 0.86 51.13 -30.18
C PHE A 528 -0.06 50.45 -31.20
N SER A 529 0.45 49.42 -31.88
CA SER A 529 -0.27 48.70 -32.94
C SER A 529 -0.34 47.17 -32.69
N PRO A 530 -1.36 46.67 -31.95
CA PRO A 530 -1.51 45.24 -31.62
C PRO A 530 -1.81 44.36 -32.84
N ARG A 531 -2.41 44.93 -33.89
CA ARG A 531 -2.63 44.23 -35.19
C ARG A 531 -1.37 44.03 -36.02
N ARG A 532 -0.28 44.72 -35.68
CA ARG A 532 0.99 44.67 -36.42
C ARG A 532 2.09 43.96 -35.63
N TYR A 533 2.10 44.15 -34.31
CA TYR A 533 3.14 43.64 -33.42
C TYR A 533 2.58 42.63 -32.43
N LEU A 534 3.13 41.41 -32.46
CA LEU A 534 2.73 40.30 -31.61
C LEU A 534 2.88 40.62 -30.11
N TYR A 535 3.98 41.26 -29.71
CA TYR A 535 4.15 41.67 -28.32
C TYR A 535 3.14 42.75 -27.90
N HIS A 536 2.71 43.63 -28.82
CA HIS A 536 1.64 44.58 -28.52
C HIS A 536 0.29 43.87 -28.38
N ALA A 537 -0.01 42.87 -29.21
CA ALA A 537 -1.20 42.05 -29.06
C ALA A 537 -1.24 41.38 -27.68
N TYR A 538 -0.11 40.80 -27.23
CA TYR A 538 0.00 40.25 -25.89
C TYR A 538 -0.22 41.30 -24.78
N LEU A 539 0.36 42.49 -24.91
CA LEU A 539 0.14 43.58 -23.94
C LEU A 539 -1.33 44.07 -23.93
N ALA A 540 -1.99 44.08 -25.09
CA ALA A 540 -3.41 44.42 -25.19
C ALA A 540 -4.28 43.36 -24.49
N TYR A 541 -4.02 42.08 -24.77
CA TYR A 541 -4.65 40.96 -24.09
C TYR A 541 -4.48 41.05 -22.57
N MET A 542 -3.26 41.28 -22.07
CA MET A 542 -3.00 41.41 -20.63
C MET A 542 -3.83 42.54 -20.00
N ARG A 543 -3.97 43.68 -20.69
CA ARG A 543 -4.79 44.82 -20.22
C ARG A 543 -6.27 44.48 -20.20
N ALA A 544 -6.78 43.85 -21.26
CA ALA A 544 -8.20 43.51 -21.38
C ALA A 544 -8.67 42.52 -20.31
N HIS A 545 -7.82 41.55 -19.95
CA HIS A 545 -8.11 40.55 -18.91
C HIS A 545 -7.70 41.01 -17.49
N GLY A 546 -7.29 42.27 -17.31
CA GLY A 546 -6.95 42.81 -15.99
C GLY A 546 -5.65 42.27 -15.38
N PHE A 547 -4.78 41.63 -16.17
CA PHE A 547 -3.50 41.14 -15.70
C PHE A 547 -2.47 42.27 -15.58
N SER A 548 -1.91 42.45 -14.38
CA SER A 548 -1.04 43.59 -14.06
C SER A 548 0.46 43.39 -14.31
N LYS A 549 0.89 42.15 -14.62
CA LYS A 549 2.32 41.79 -14.75
C LYS A 549 2.59 41.01 -16.05
N PRO A 550 2.76 41.70 -17.19
CA PRO A 550 3.18 41.05 -18.43
C PRO A 550 4.60 40.47 -18.31
N VAL A 551 4.86 39.36 -19.00
CA VAL A 551 6.24 38.89 -19.18
C VAL A 551 7.05 39.90 -20.00
N THR A 552 8.34 40.04 -19.70
CA THR A 552 9.24 40.93 -20.45
C THR A 552 9.41 40.44 -21.89
N LEU A 553 9.79 41.31 -22.84
CA LEU A 553 9.96 40.93 -24.25
C LEU A 553 10.95 39.76 -24.43
N THR A 554 12.06 39.78 -23.69
CA THR A 554 13.06 38.71 -23.72
C THR A 554 12.44 37.37 -23.31
N ARG A 555 11.65 37.38 -22.24
CA ARG A 555 10.98 36.19 -21.72
C ARG A 555 9.83 35.75 -22.62
N PHE A 556 9.04 36.68 -23.14
CA PHE A 556 8.03 36.43 -24.17
C PHE A 556 8.64 35.67 -25.35
N GLY A 557 9.73 36.19 -25.93
CA GLY A 557 10.38 35.56 -27.08
C GLY A 557 11.03 34.19 -26.79
N ALA A 558 11.35 33.89 -25.53
CA ALA A 558 11.91 32.61 -25.08
C ALA A 558 10.82 31.58 -24.70
N ASP A 559 9.71 32.04 -24.13
CA ASP A 559 8.62 31.20 -23.61
C ASP A 559 7.57 30.87 -24.70
N MET A 560 7.46 31.69 -25.76
CA MET A 560 6.51 31.49 -26.88
C MET A 560 6.57 30.10 -27.54
N PRO A 561 7.74 29.51 -27.87
CA PRO A 561 7.81 28.15 -28.42
C PRO A 561 7.15 27.10 -27.51
N GLY A 562 7.39 27.17 -26.19
CA GLY A 562 6.80 26.24 -25.24
C GLY A 562 5.30 26.42 -25.11
N ALA A 563 4.83 27.67 -25.03
CA ALA A 563 3.41 27.98 -24.96
C ALA A 563 2.63 27.55 -26.22
N MET A 564 3.19 27.75 -27.42
CA MET A 564 2.58 27.31 -28.68
C MET A 564 2.59 25.77 -28.81
N ALA A 565 3.61 25.10 -28.28
CA ALA A 565 3.70 23.64 -28.30
C ALA A 565 2.59 22.96 -27.46
N GLU A 566 2.01 23.63 -26.46
CA GLU A 566 0.83 23.15 -25.74
C GLU A 566 -0.39 22.95 -26.67
N TYR A 567 -0.47 23.74 -27.74
CA TYR A 567 -1.48 23.63 -28.78
C TYR A 567 -1.05 22.73 -29.95
N GLY A 568 0.11 22.06 -29.83
CA GLY A 568 0.70 21.29 -30.93
C GLY A 568 1.16 22.15 -32.11
N ARG A 569 1.39 23.45 -31.90
CA ARG A 569 1.75 24.42 -32.95
C ARG A 569 3.22 24.81 -32.83
N GLU A 570 3.90 24.88 -33.97
CA GLU A 570 5.30 25.33 -34.02
C GLU A 570 5.39 26.85 -34.11
N TYR A 571 6.24 27.46 -33.27
CA TYR A 571 6.56 28.88 -33.32
C TYR A 571 7.90 29.12 -34.02
N MET A 572 7.86 29.83 -35.13
CA MET A 572 9.03 30.22 -35.92
C MET A 572 9.16 31.73 -36.00
N LYS A 573 10.39 32.21 -36.13
CA LYS A 573 10.69 33.63 -36.36
C LYS A 573 11.88 33.82 -37.29
N ARG A 574 11.79 34.78 -38.20
CA ARG A 574 12.84 35.10 -39.17
C ARG A 574 13.15 36.59 -39.18
N LYS A 575 14.44 36.94 -39.27
CA LYS A 575 14.86 38.33 -39.43
C LYS A 575 14.53 38.80 -40.85
N THR A 576 13.80 39.90 -40.95
CA THR A 576 13.42 40.54 -42.22
C THR A 576 13.93 41.99 -42.26
N LYS A 577 13.78 42.66 -43.40
CA LYS A 577 14.09 44.11 -43.55
C LYS A 577 13.26 44.99 -42.61
N HIS A 578 12.11 44.51 -42.13
CA HIS A 578 11.18 45.24 -41.27
C HIS A 578 11.20 44.77 -39.80
N GLY A 579 12.23 44.00 -39.42
CA GLY A 579 12.38 43.44 -38.08
C GLY A 579 12.16 41.92 -38.03
N LEU A 580 12.01 41.39 -36.82
CA LEU A 580 11.78 39.96 -36.60
C LEU A 580 10.31 39.64 -36.87
N ARG A 581 10.04 38.79 -37.86
CA ARG A 581 8.68 38.37 -38.25
C ARG A 581 8.41 36.95 -37.77
N SER A 582 7.27 36.72 -37.15
CA SER A 582 6.85 35.39 -36.71
C SER A 582 6.05 34.67 -37.79
N ASN A 583 5.75 33.40 -37.57
CA ASN A 583 4.78 32.63 -38.35
C ASN A 583 3.36 32.69 -37.79
N VAL A 584 3.06 33.59 -36.84
CA VAL A 584 1.76 33.60 -36.15
C VAL A 584 0.93 34.83 -36.47
N THR A 585 -0.37 34.62 -36.65
CA THR A 585 -1.40 35.65 -36.82
C THR A 585 -2.48 35.51 -35.74
N LEU A 586 -3.28 36.56 -35.53
CA LEU A 586 -4.41 36.50 -34.62
C LEU A 586 -5.59 35.73 -35.24
N THR A 587 -6.37 35.04 -34.41
CA THR A 587 -7.66 34.45 -34.77
C THR A 587 -8.77 35.50 -34.74
N GLU A 588 -9.95 35.18 -35.28
CA GLU A 588 -11.15 36.03 -35.16
C GLU A 588 -11.56 36.24 -33.69
N GLU A 589 -11.38 35.25 -32.83
CA GLU A 589 -11.65 35.32 -31.38
C GLU A 589 -10.79 36.39 -30.66
N SER A 590 -9.71 36.88 -31.28
CA SER A 590 -8.92 37.96 -30.70
C SER A 590 -9.66 39.30 -30.66
N GLU A 591 -10.69 39.47 -31.50
CA GLU A 591 -11.46 40.71 -31.60
C GLU A 591 -12.19 41.05 -30.30
N ASP A 592 -12.51 40.06 -29.47
CA ASP A 592 -13.22 40.22 -28.19
C ASP A 592 -12.45 41.10 -27.17
N TRP A 593 -11.12 41.09 -27.23
CA TRP A 593 -10.25 41.83 -26.31
C TRP A 593 -9.37 42.88 -27.01
N MET A 594 -9.39 42.92 -28.34
CA MET A 594 -8.59 43.86 -29.11
C MET A 594 -9.11 45.30 -29.00
N PRO A 595 -8.22 46.30 -28.86
CA PRO A 595 -8.64 47.70 -28.86
C PRO A 595 -9.35 48.06 -30.17
N SER A 596 -10.54 48.66 -30.04
CA SER A 596 -11.31 49.14 -31.19
C SER A 596 -10.48 50.12 -32.01
N CYS A 597 -10.48 49.95 -33.34
CA CYS A 597 -9.90 50.94 -34.24
C CYS A 597 -10.83 52.15 -34.25
N ALA A 598 -10.62 53.11 -33.34
CA ALA A 598 -11.24 54.42 -33.50
C ALA A 598 -10.72 55.00 -34.83
N PRO A 599 -11.59 55.40 -35.78
CA PRO A 599 -11.12 56.13 -36.94
C PRO A 599 -10.45 57.40 -36.43
N VAL A 600 -9.19 57.60 -36.83
CA VAL A 600 -8.50 58.87 -36.63
C VAL A 600 -9.40 59.92 -37.27
N LYS A 601 -10.05 60.76 -36.46
CA LYS A 601 -10.70 61.96 -37.00
C LYS A 601 -9.58 62.77 -37.63
N ASN A 602 -9.60 62.86 -38.96
CA ASN A 602 -8.79 63.82 -39.68
C ASN A 602 -9.25 65.22 -39.23
N GLU A 603 -8.54 65.81 -38.27
CA GLU A 603 -8.53 67.26 -38.11
C GLU A 603 -7.78 67.83 -39.31
N GLY A 604 -8.51 68.02 -40.40
CA GLY A 604 -7.95 68.43 -41.67
C GLY A 604 -9.01 68.74 -42.70
N ASP A 605 -10.03 69.52 -42.32
CA ASP A 605 -10.77 70.36 -43.25
C ASP A 605 -11.21 71.63 -42.50
N LYS A 606 -10.26 72.57 -42.42
CA LYS A 606 -10.60 74.00 -42.45
C LYS A 606 -10.37 74.46 -43.89
N ASN A 607 -11.46 74.73 -44.59
CA ASN A 607 -11.58 75.88 -45.48
C ASN A 607 -13.06 76.26 -45.57
#